data_AF-A0A259DUD2-F1
#
_entry.id   AF-A0A259DUD2-F1
#
_cell.length_a   1.000
_cell.length_b   1.000
_cell.length_c   1.000
_cell.angle_alpha   90.00
_cell.angle_beta   90.00
_cell.angle_gamma   90.00
#
_symmetry.space_group_name_H-M   'P 1'
#
loop_
_entity.id
_entity.type
_entity.pdbx_description
1 polymer ?
#
loop_
_entity_poly.entity_id
_entity_poly.type
_entity_poly.pdbx_seq_one_letter_code
_entity_poly.pdbx_strand_id
1 'polypeptide(L)'
;MTEAKIRLHVDHPLGDGQAVPLSEGQAHYLTGVMRLAAGAAVLLFNGRDGEWRARLTIASRRGAVVSCEVQTRALRMPPDLWLLFAPIKKARTDFIVEKAVELGVRRILPVQTRHTNSDRIRQDRLQA
;
A
#
# COMPACT_ATOMS: atom_id res chain seq x y z
N MET A 1 9.81 12.20 -20.66
CA MET A 1 10.02 11.35 -19.46
C MET A 1 8.76 10.55 -19.22
N THR A 2 8.83 9.22 -19.18
CA THR A 2 7.64 8.36 -19.07
C THR A 2 6.96 8.56 -17.71
N GLU A 3 5.69 8.93 -17.71
CA GLU A 3 4.89 9.11 -16.49
C GLU A 3 4.70 7.75 -15.79
N ALA A 4 4.99 7.68 -14.49
CA ALA A 4 4.85 6.45 -13.71
C ALA A 4 3.39 6.32 -13.25
N LYS A 5 2.70 5.25 -13.65
CA LYS A 5 1.28 5.02 -13.28
C LYS A 5 1.10 4.05 -12.12
N ILE A 6 2.08 3.16 -11.89
CA ILE A 6 1.98 2.11 -10.89
C ILE A 6 2.43 2.67 -9.54
N ARG A 7 1.58 2.49 -8.52
CA ARG A 7 1.85 2.86 -7.12
C ARG A 7 2.02 1.60 -6.31
N LEU A 8 3.11 1.50 -5.56
CA LEU A 8 3.44 0.34 -4.74
C LEU A 8 3.67 0.77 -3.29
N HIS A 9 2.93 0.14 -2.38
CA HIS A 9 3.20 0.25 -0.94
C HIS A 9 4.42 -0.57 -0.57
N VAL A 10 5.33 -0.01 0.23
CA VAL A 10 6.52 -0.70 0.76
C VAL A 10 6.69 -0.40 2.24
N ASP A 11 7.19 -1.37 3.00
CA ASP A 11 7.63 -1.13 4.38
C ASP A 11 9.15 -0.95 4.45
N HIS A 12 9.63 0.11 3.80
CA HIS A 12 11.04 0.51 3.82
C HIS A 12 11.10 2.04 3.86
N PRO A 13 12.11 2.66 4.53
CA PRO A 13 12.32 4.10 4.45
C PRO A 13 12.47 4.57 2.99
N LEU A 14 11.93 5.73 2.67
CA LEU A 14 12.06 6.36 1.35
C LEU A 14 12.80 7.69 1.49
N GLY A 15 13.65 8.00 0.51
CA GLY A 15 14.52 9.17 0.53
C GLY A 15 15.30 9.29 -0.77
N ASP A 16 15.93 10.44 -0.99
CA ASP A 16 16.70 10.67 -2.21
C ASP A 16 17.84 9.64 -2.36
N GLY A 17 17.94 9.02 -3.52
CA GLY A 17 18.90 7.95 -3.81
C GLY A 17 18.67 6.63 -3.05
N GLN A 18 17.63 6.51 -2.21
CA GLN A 18 17.41 5.33 -1.38
C GLN A 18 17.10 4.10 -2.23
N ALA A 19 17.91 3.04 -2.08
CA ALA A 19 17.63 1.72 -2.62
C ALA A 19 16.65 0.98 -1.71
N VAL A 20 15.59 0.44 -2.32
CA VAL A 20 14.54 -0.33 -1.64
C VAL A 20 14.53 -1.74 -2.25
N PRO A 21 14.95 -2.76 -1.50
CA PRO A 21 14.78 -4.15 -1.93
C PRO A 21 13.28 -4.49 -1.90
N LEU A 22 12.82 -5.16 -2.94
CA LEU A 22 11.43 -5.61 -3.03
C LEU A 22 11.32 -7.04 -2.50
N SER A 23 10.21 -7.32 -1.81
CA SER A 23 9.83 -8.69 -1.49
C SER A 23 9.57 -9.50 -2.77
N GLU A 24 9.58 -10.82 -2.68
CA GLU A 24 9.28 -11.69 -3.83
C GLU A 24 7.92 -11.36 -4.46
N GLY A 25 6.89 -11.13 -3.63
CA GLY A 25 5.55 -10.76 -4.10
C GLY A 25 5.53 -9.41 -4.81
N GLN A 26 6.23 -8.40 -4.29
CA GLN A 26 6.35 -7.09 -4.93
C GLN A 26 7.12 -7.16 -6.25
N ALA A 27 8.21 -7.94 -6.29
CA ALA A 27 9.00 -8.17 -7.51
C ALA A 27 8.16 -8.87 -8.59
N HIS A 28 7.40 -9.91 -8.21
CA HIS A 28 6.50 -10.61 -9.11
C HIS A 28 5.36 -9.70 -9.61
N TYR A 29 4.79 -8.87 -8.73
CA TYR A 29 3.78 -7.90 -9.12
C TYR A 29 4.30 -6.91 -10.18
N LEU A 30 5.47 -6.30 -9.97
CA LEU A 30 6.01 -5.35 -10.94
C LEU A 30 6.46 -5.99 -12.25
N THR A 31 7.16 -7.12 -12.20
CA THR A 31 7.82 -7.71 -13.39
C THR A 31 6.98 -8.77 -14.11
N GLY A 32 6.21 -9.56 -13.37
CA GLY A 32 5.36 -10.62 -13.92
C GLY A 32 3.96 -10.12 -14.28
N VAL A 33 3.30 -9.42 -13.35
CA VAL A 33 1.92 -8.95 -13.53
C VAL A 33 1.88 -7.66 -14.34
N MET A 34 2.59 -6.63 -13.88
CA MET A 34 2.63 -5.32 -14.54
C MET A 34 3.65 -5.25 -15.69
N ARG A 35 4.47 -6.29 -15.88
CA ARG A 35 5.43 -6.46 -16.98
C ARG A 35 6.43 -5.31 -17.11
N LEU A 36 6.83 -4.71 -16.00
CA LEU A 36 7.89 -3.71 -15.96
C LEU A 36 9.26 -4.35 -16.16
N ALA A 37 10.11 -3.69 -16.96
CA ALA A 37 11.51 -4.02 -17.12
C ALA A 37 12.40 -3.10 -16.27
N ALA A 38 13.66 -3.49 -16.07
CA ALA A 38 14.65 -2.60 -15.48
C ALA A 38 14.72 -1.27 -16.26
N GLY A 39 14.86 -0.16 -15.53
CA GLY A 39 14.77 1.20 -16.05
C GLY A 39 13.36 1.81 -15.99
N ALA A 40 12.31 1.01 -15.78
CA ALA A 40 10.95 1.51 -15.65
C ALA A 40 10.76 2.32 -14.36
N ALA A 41 9.86 3.31 -14.42
CA ALA A 41 9.52 4.15 -13.28
C ALA A 41 8.28 3.63 -12.54
N VAL A 42 8.30 3.72 -11.21
CA VAL A 42 7.23 3.33 -10.29
C VAL A 42 7.09 4.40 -9.20
N LEU A 43 5.90 4.54 -8.62
CA LEU A 43 5.68 5.40 -7.46
C LEU A 43 5.68 4.54 -6.19
N LEU A 44 6.48 4.90 -5.20
CA LEU A 44 6.55 4.24 -3.90
C LEU A 44 5.92 5.12 -2.83
N PHE A 45 5.30 4.48 -1.84
CA PHE A 45 4.83 5.14 -0.63
C PHE A 45 4.84 4.16 0.54
N ASN A 46 4.99 4.67 1.76
CA ASN A 46 5.12 3.87 2.99
C ASN A 46 4.33 4.45 4.18
N GLY A 47 3.41 5.39 3.90
CA GLY A 47 2.58 6.04 4.91
C GLY A 47 3.30 7.05 5.82
N ARG A 48 4.60 7.30 5.64
CA ARG A 48 5.40 8.22 6.48
C ARG A 48 6.28 9.21 5.70
N ASP A 49 6.89 8.79 4.59
CA ASP A 49 7.90 9.59 3.86
C ASP A 49 7.33 10.30 2.61
N GLY A 50 6.01 10.22 2.41
CA GLY A 50 5.32 10.73 1.22
C GLY A 50 5.37 9.75 0.04
N GLU A 51 5.13 10.28 -1.16
CA GLU A 51 5.18 9.55 -2.42
C GLU A 51 6.48 9.88 -3.16
N TRP A 52 7.16 8.85 -3.64
CA TRP A 52 8.44 8.95 -4.32
C TRP A 52 8.36 8.31 -5.69
N ARG A 53 8.83 9.02 -6.71
CA ARG A 53 9.16 8.39 -7.98
C ARG A 53 10.48 7.65 -7.82
N ALA A 54 10.46 6.37 -8.17
CA ALA A 54 11.60 5.48 -8.13
C ALA A 54 11.77 4.77 -9.47
N ARG A 55 12.97 4.24 -9.69
CA ARG A 55 13.31 3.45 -10.87
C ARG A 55 13.61 2.02 -10.47
N LEU A 56 13.05 1.06 -11.20
CA LEU A 56 13.41 -0.34 -11.08
C LEU A 56 14.83 -0.55 -11.60
N THR A 57 15.81 -0.65 -10.71
CA THR A 57 17.24 -0.75 -11.07
C THR A 57 17.65 -2.19 -11.29
N ILE A 58 17.08 -3.12 -10.52
CA ILE A 58 17.33 -4.56 -10.66
C ILE A 58 15.98 -5.27 -10.83
N ALA A 59 15.90 -6.12 -11.85
CA ALA A 59 14.75 -7.00 -12.09
C ALA A 59 15.29 -8.37 -12.52
N SER A 60 15.38 -9.32 -11.58
CA SER A 60 15.97 -10.64 -11.84
C SER A 60 15.20 -11.74 -11.13
N ARG A 61 15.51 -12.99 -11.45
CA ARG A 61 14.98 -14.15 -10.71
C ARG A 61 15.42 -14.19 -9.24
N ARG A 62 16.49 -13.48 -8.87
CA ARG A 62 17.02 -13.46 -7.49
C ARG A 62 16.41 -12.33 -6.65
N GLY A 63 15.55 -11.50 -7.24
CA GLY A 63 14.93 -10.37 -6.58
C GLY A 63 14.93 -9.11 -7.45
N ALA A 64 14.32 -8.07 -6.90
CA ALA A 64 14.21 -6.77 -7.53
C ALA A 64 14.56 -5.64 -6.55
N VAL A 65 15.12 -4.57 -7.10
CA VAL A 65 15.48 -3.36 -6.34
C VAL A 65 14.96 -2.15 -7.10
N VAL A 66 14.36 -1.22 -6.37
CA VAL A 66 13.97 0.09 -6.88
C VAL A 66 14.79 1.16 -6.17
N SER A 67 15.18 2.21 -6.88
CA SER A 67 15.93 3.34 -6.32
C SER A 67 15.10 4.60 -6.43
N CYS A 68 14.89 5.27 -5.30
CA CYS A 68 14.14 6.53 -5.23
C CYS A 68 14.92 7.65 -5.96
N GLU A 69 14.21 8.44 -6.76
CA GLU A 69 14.78 9.54 -7.53
C GLU A 69 14.30 10.91 -7.04
N VAL A 70 13.00 11.06 -6.79
CA VAL A 70 12.42 12.35 -6.38
C VAL A 70 11.11 12.16 -5.64
N GLN A 71 10.88 12.98 -4.61
CA GLN A 71 9.59 13.04 -3.93
C GLN A 71 8.57 13.74 -4.82
N THR A 72 7.49 13.05 -5.19
CA THR A 72 6.43 13.60 -6.03
C THR A 72 5.34 14.28 -5.21
N ARG A 73 5.11 13.81 -3.98
CA ARG A 73 4.10 14.36 -3.05
C ARG A 73 4.54 14.18 -1.61
N ALA A 74 4.37 15.21 -0.78
CA ALA A 74 4.49 15.07 0.66
C ALA A 74 3.36 14.21 1.25
N LEU A 75 3.58 13.60 2.41
CA LEU A 75 2.53 12.90 3.15
C LEU A 75 1.42 13.90 3.53
N ARG A 76 0.18 13.56 3.19
CA ARG A 76 -1.02 14.26 3.67
C ARG A 76 -1.85 13.30 4.49
N MET A 77 -2.05 13.62 5.76
CA MET A 77 -2.94 12.85 6.61
C MET A 77 -4.41 13.17 6.29
N PRO A 78 -5.30 12.17 6.31
CA PRO A 78 -6.74 12.41 6.23
C PRO A 78 -7.25 13.20 7.44
N PRO A 79 -8.47 13.78 7.36
CA PRO A 79 -9.17 14.34 8.52
C PRO A 79 -9.23 13.34 9.68
N ASP A 80 -9.33 13.81 10.92
CA ASP A 80 -9.36 12.95 12.10
C ASP A 80 -10.73 12.29 12.31
N LEU A 81 -11.11 11.43 11.36
CA LEU A 81 -12.33 10.64 11.38
C LEU A 81 -12.01 9.19 11.77
N TRP A 82 -12.67 8.71 12.82
CA TRP A 82 -12.53 7.34 13.31
C TRP A 82 -13.81 6.57 13.01
N LEU A 83 -13.70 5.47 12.27
CA LEU A 83 -14.81 4.59 11.97
C LEU A 83 -14.77 3.37 12.90
N LEU A 84 -15.68 3.33 13.86
CA LEU A 84 -15.95 2.16 14.67
C LEU A 84 -17.13 1.42 14.07
N PHE A 85 -16.99 0.12 13.79
CA PHE A 85 -18.07 -0.66 13.19
C PHE A 85 -18.11 -2.09 13.70
N ALA A 86 -19.32 -2.66 13.80
CA ALA A 86 -19.51 -4.07 14.06
C ALA A 86 -19.28 -4.88 12.77
N PRO A 87 -18.36 -5.88 12.77
CA PRO A 87 -18.13 -6.73 11.60
C PRO A 87 -19.40 -7.47 11.15
N ILE A 88 -19.57 -7.58 9.84
CA ILE A 88 -20.75 -8.18 9.20
C ILE A 88 -20.38 -9.43 8.38
N LYS A 89 -21.28 -10.42 8.32
CA LYS A 89 -21.07 -11.66 7.55
C LYS A 89 -20.98 -11.40 6.04
N LYS A 90 -20.39 -12.35 5.30
CA LYS A 90 -20.40 -12.44 3.82
C LYS A 90 -19.65 -11.33 3.06
N ALA A 91 -18.34 -11.18 3.29
CA ALA A 91 -17.41 -10.30 2.55
C ALA A 91 -17.68 -8.77 2.62
N ARG A 92 -18.79 -8.31 3.20
CA ARG A 92 -19.11 -6.88 3.27
C ARG A 92 -18.19 -6.08 4.22
N THR A 93 -17.50 -6.74 5.15
CA THR A 93 -16.46 -6.11 5.97
C THR A 93 -15.32 -5.55 5.10
N ASP A 94 -14.89 -6.30 4.08
CA ASP A 94 -13.83 -5.87 3.17
C ASP A 94 -14.27 -4.59 2.43
N PHE A 95 -15.54 -4.54 2.00
CA PHE A 95 -16.14 -3.36 1.38
C PHE A 95 -16.16 -2.13 2.31
N ILE A 96 -16.49 -2.31 3.59
CA ILE A 96 -16.45 -1.21 4.58
C ILE A 96 -15.03 -0.64 4.67
N VAL A 97 -14.02 -1.52 4.77
CA VAL A 97 -12.62 -1.09 4.89
C VAL A 97 -12.16 -0.38 3.62
N GLU A 98 -12.43 -0.95 2.45
CA GLU A 98 -12.11 -0.33 1.15
C GLU A 98 -12.70 1.08 1.04
N LYS A 99 -14.01 1.23 1.29
CA LYS A 99 -14.69 2.52 1.15
C LYS A 99 -14.30 3.52 2.24
N ALA A 100 -14.02 3.05 3.45
CA ALA A 100 -13.47 3.90 4.50
C ALA A 100 -12.10 4.47 4.12
N VAL A 101 -11.21 3.66 3.53
CA VAL A 101 -9.90 4.12 3.06
C VAL A 101 -10.06 5.10 1.90
N GLU A 102 -10.89 4.81 0.90
CA GLU A 102 -11.15 5.69 -0.24
C GLU A 102 -11.72 7.06 0.18
N LEU A 103 -12.60 7.08 1.18
CA LEU A 103 -13.22 8.30 1.72
C LEU A 103 -12.32 9.05 2.72
N GLY A 104 -11.12 8.54 3.01
CA GLY A 104 -10.16 9.23 3.88
C GLY A 104 -10.47 9.11 5.37
N VAL A 105 -10.84 7.93 5.85
CA VAL A 105 -10.91 7.64 7.29
C VAL A 105 -9.50 7.53 7.89
N ARG A 106 -9.27 8.13 9.06
CA ARG A 106 -7.97 8.11 9.76
C ARG A 106 -7.72 6.81 10.53
N ARG A 107 -8.76 6.25 11.12
CA ARG A 107 -8.72 5.00 11.90
C ARG A 107 -9.95 4.15 11.61
N ILE A 108 -9.72 2.87 11.32
CA ILE A 108 -10.78 1.88 11.13
C ILE A 108 -10.65 0.88 12.28
N LEU A 109 -11.69 0.80 13.11
CA LEU A 109 -11.70 0.06 14.36
C LEU A 109 -12.88 -0.91 14.37
N PRO A 110 -12.70 -2.16 13.93
CA PRO A 110 -13.74 -3.18 14.08
C PRO A 110 -13.95 -3.49 15.58
N VAL A 111 -15.21 -3.45 16.03
CA VAL A 111 -15.59 -3.65 17.44
C VAL A 111 -16.58 -4.80 17.62
N GLN A 112 -16.43 -5.55 18.70
CA GLN A 112 -17.42 -6.53 19.12
C GLN A 112 -18.53 -5.82 19.90
N THR A 113 -19.77 -6.03 19.50
CA THR A 113 -20.98 -5.52 20.16
C THR A 113 -21.91 -6.67 20.52
N ARG A 114 -22.96 -6.41 21.32
CA ARG A 114 -23.93 -7.44 21.76
C ARG A 114 -24.52 -8.25 20.60
N HIS A 115 -24.66 -7.63 19.43
CA HIS A 115 -25.28 -8.25 18.24
C HIS A 115 -24.29 -8.42 17.07
N THR A 116 -22.98 -8.32 17.30
CA THR A 116 -21.98 -8.57 16.26
C THR A 116 -22.06 -10.03 15.82
N ASN A 117 -22.47 -10.23 14.58
CA ASN A 117 -22.71 -11.53 13.98
C ASN A 117 -21.44 -12.05 13.28
N SER A 118 -20.32 -12.08 13.99
CA SER A 118 -19.03 -12.59 13.49
C SER A 118 -18.21 -13.10 14.66
N ASP A 119 -17.77 -14.36 14.60
CA ASP A 119 -17.12 -15.01 15.74
C ASP A 119 -15.62 -14.62 15.85
N ARG A 120 -15.02 -14.09 14.77
CA ARG A 120 -13.60 -13.70 14.75
C ARG A 120 -13.33 -12.51 13.84
N ILE A 121 -12.74 -11.46 14.40
CA ILE A 121 -12.21 -10.31 13.66
C ILE A 121 -10.87 -10.73 13.04
N ARG A 122 -10.83 -10.93 11.71
CA ARG A 122 -9.60 -11.20 10.97
C ARG A 122 -8.88 -9.89 10.64
N GLN A 123 -8.10 -9.37 11.60
CA GLN A 123 -7.35 -8.12 11.45
C GLN A 123 -6.27 -8.18 10.36
N ASP A 124 -5.64 -9.35 10.21
CA ASP A 124 -4.64 -9.67 9.18
C ASP A 124 -5.12 -9.35 7.76
N ARG A 125 -6.41 -9.54 7.50
CA ARG A 125 -7.01 -9.32 6.18
C ARG A 125 -7.38 -7.86 5.91
N LEU A 126 -7.32 -6.99 6.93
CA LEU A 126 -7.71 -5.57 6.86
C LEU A 126 -6.49 -4.63 6.88
N GLN A 127 -5.28 -5.18 6.93
CA GLN A 127 -4.03 -4.44 6.88
C GLN A 127 -3.44 -4.47 5.46
N ALA A 128 -2.63 -3.44 5.15
CA ALA A 128 -1.91 -3.27 3.89
C ALA A 128 -0.41 -3.52 4.08
#